data_AF-T1ASU5-F1
#
_entry.id   AF-T1ASU5-F1
#
_cell.length_a   1.000
_cell.length_b   1.000
_cell.length_c   1.000
_cell.angle_alpha   90.00
_cell.angle_beta   90.00
_cell.angle_gamma   90.00
#
_symmetry.space_group_name_H-M   'P 1'
#
loop_
_entity.id
_entity.type
_entity.pdbx_description
1 polymer ?
#
loop_
_entity_poly.entity_id
_entity_poly.type
_entity_poly.pdbx_seq_one_letter_code
_entity_poly.pdbx_strand_id
1 'polypeptide(L)'
;ERTERENYYTLLSRAGIPIPAAVPDPEAIDGLSIVKLPHATKRLERGFFTVASVAEYRAKSARLIADGVIRPDDLARARIERYVLGPVFNFNYFFSPLVPRSDGLELLGVDERRESSLDGLVRLPAAQQLEMAEAARIPEYTVVGHGTLTVRESILEEVFRLGERFVDAARS
;
A
#
# COMPACT_ATOMS: atom_id res chain seq x y z
N GLU A 1 -11.87 -11.48 6.58
CA GLU A 1 -10.59 -11.94 7.19
C GLU A 1 -9.86 -10.83 7.95
N ARG A 2 -10.50 -10.12 8.90
CA ARG A 2 -9.84 -9.05 9.68
C ARG A 2 -10.39 -8.96 11.11
N THR A 3 -10.57 -10.09 11.76
CA THR A 3 -11.00 -10.21 13.16
C THR A 3 -10.11 -11.18 13.95
N GLU A 4 -8.89 -11.43 13.49
CA GLU A 4 -7.92 -12.20 14.26
C GLU A 4 -6.95 -11.25 14.96
N ARG A 5 -6.59 -11.62 16.20
CA ARG A 5 -5.66 -10.90 17.08
C ARG A 5 -4.28 -10.70 16.45
N GLU A 6 -4.00 -11.41 15.35
CA GLU A 6 -2.79 -11.32 14.56
C GLU A 6 -3.18 -10.97 13.13
N ASN A 7 -2.79 -9.77 12.68
CA ASN A 7 -2.89 -9.38 11.28
C ASN A 7 -1.48 -9.15 10.73
N TYR A 8 -1.37 -8.91 9.42
CA TYR A 8 -0.07 -8.77 8.78
C TYR A 8 0.81 -7.67 9.42
N TYR A 9 0.25 -6.60 9.99
CA TYR A 9 1.06 -5.59 10.67
C TYR A 9 1.65 -6.10 11.98
N THR A 10 0.91 -6.94 12.72
CA THR A 10 1.44 -7.61 13.91
C THR A 10 2.63 -8.48 13.52
N LEU A 11 2.52 -9.26 12.45
CA LEU A 11 3.61 -10.10 11.94
C LEU A 11 4.81 -9.25 11.50
N LEU A 12 4.59 -8.22 10.68
CA LEU A 12 5.67 -7.33 10.22
C LEU A 12 6.34 -6.61 11.39
N SER A 13 5.57 -6.16 12.38
CA SER A 13 6.12 -5.52 13.59
C SER A 13 6.95 -6.50 14.42
N ARG A 14 6.54 -7.76 14.56
CA ARG A 14 7.31 -8.81 15.25
C ARG A 14 8.59 -9.17 14.50
N ALA A 15 8.50 -9.28 13.18
CA ALA A 15 9.66 -9.43 12.31
C ALA A 15 10.56 -8.19 12.37
N GLY A 16 10.05 -7.04 12.85
CA GLY A 16 10.67 -5.72 12.84
C GLY A 16 10.91 -5.18 11.41
N ILE A 17 10.13 -5.64 10.46
CA ILE A 17 10.13 -5.15 9.09
C ILE A 17 9.53 -3.73 9.10
N PRO A 18 10.22 -2.73 8.51
CA PRO A 18 9.70 -1.37 8.47
C PRO A 18 8.33 -1.31 7.79
N ILE A 19 7.39 -0.64 8.46
CA ILE A 19 6.06 -0.35 7.92
C ILE A 19 5.83 1.17 7.92
N PRO A 20 4.96 1.70 7.04
CA PRO A 20 4.57 3.10 7.09
C PRO A 20 4.05 3.46 8.47
N ALA A 21 4.49 4.61 8.99
CA ALA A 21 4.02 5.11 10.29
C ALA A 21 2.51 5.32 10.24
N ALA A 22 1.82 4.79 11.25
CA ALA A 22 0.39 5.00 11.40
C ALA A 22 0.10 6.44 11.82
N VAL A 23 -0.95 7.02 11.26
CA VAL A 23 -1.53 8.28 11.74
C VAL A 23 -2.80 7.90 12.51
N PRO A 24 -2.88 8.21 13.82
CA PRO A 24 -3.90 7.64 14.70
C PRO A 24 -5.32 8.12 14.34
N ASP A 25 -5.45 9.37 13.90
CA ASP A 25 -6.71 10.02 13.57
C ASP A 25 -6.50 11.14 12.54
N PRO A 26 -7.57 11.65 11.90
CA PRO A 26 -7.47 12.74 10.93
C PRO A 26 -6.85 14.03 11.50
N GLU A 27 -7.03 14.30 12.78
CA GLU A 27 -6.50 15.47 13.48
C GLU A 27 -4.97 15.42 13.61
N ALA A 28 -4.37 14.22 13.61
CA ALA A 28 -2.92 14.00 13.62
C ALA A 28 -2.26 14.10 12.23
N ILE A 29 -3.00 14.44 11.16
CA ILE A 29 -2.42 14.61 9.82
C ILE A 29 -1.61 15.91 9.76
N ASP A 30 -0.28 15.78 9.74
CA ASP A 30 0.69 16.90 9.63
C ASP A 30 1.53 16.87 8.33
N GLY A 31 1.12 16.05 7.35
CA GLY A 31 1.86 15.85 6.10
C GLY A 31 1.26 14.76 5.23
N LEU A 32 1.92 14.48 4.09
CA LEU A 32 1.38 13.58 3.07
C LEU A 32 1.11 12.18 3.66
N SER A 33 -0.16 11.78 3.58
CA SER A 33 -0.68 10.55 4.15
C SER A 33 -1.64 9.89 3.15
N ILE A 34 -1.82 8.59 3.27
CA ILE A 34 -2.77 7.79 2.49
C ILE A 34 -3.85 7.23 3.41
N VAL A 35 -5.10 7.36 2.99
CA VAL A 35 -6.26 6.79 3.67
C VAL A 35 -6.65 5.50 2.95
N LYS A 36 -6.73 4.39 3.69
CA LYS A 36 -6.98 3.04 3.17
C LYS A 36 -8.31 2.53 3.69
N LEU A 37 -9.25 2.22 2.79
CA LEU A 37 -10.59 1.73 3.11
C LEU A 37 -11.18 0.92 1.95
N PRO A 38 -12.16 0.02 2.18
CA PRO A 38 -12.83 -0.67 1.09
C PRO A 38 -13.55 0.30 0.13
N HIS A 39 -13.57 -0.03 -1.16
CA HIS A 39 -14.47 0.64 -2.11
C HIS A 39 -15.93 0.22 -1.82
N ALA A 40 -16.89 1.13 -2.04
CA ALA A 40 -18.30 0.91 -1.70
C ALA A 40 -18.97 -0.21 -2.49
N THR A 41 -18.67 -0.31 -3.80
CA THR A 41 -19.14 -1.35 -4.72
C THR A 41 -18.12 -2.48 -4.92
N LYS A 42 -16.90 -2.16 -5.35
CA LYS A 42 -15.80 -3.11 -5.57
C LYS A 42 -15.15 -3.55 -4.25
N ARG A 43 -15.86 -4.26 -3.38
CA ARG A 43 -15.39 -4.50 -1.99
C ARG A 43 -14.08 -5.31 -1.88
N LEU A 44 -13.72 -6.06 -2.91
CA LEU A 44 -12.41 -6.75 -3.00
C LEU A 44 -11.26 -5.78 -3.30
N GLU A 45 -11.57 -4.64 -3.91
CA GLU A 45 -10.62 -3.58 -4.18
C GLU A 45 -10.53 -2.64 -2.98
N ARG A 46 -9.30 -2.22 -2.68
CA ARG A 46 -9.06 -1.17 -1.68
C ARG A 46 -9.23 0.18 -2.38
N GLY A 47 -10.10 1.01 -1.82
CA GLY A 47 -10.11 2.43 -2.08
C GLY A 47 -8.94 3.11 -1.39
N PHE A 48 -8.38 4.09 -2.07
CA PHE A 48 -7.29 4.91 -1.57
C PHE A 48 -7.51 6.35 -1.94
N PHE A 49 -7.15 7.26 -1.05
CA PHE A 49 -6.97 8.66 -1.41
C PHE A 49 -5.87 9.27 -0.53
N THR A 50 -5.18 10.26 -1.07
CA THR A 50 -4.10 10.96 -0.36
C THR A 50 -4.60 12.27 0.23
N VAL A 51 -4.01 12.66 1.35
CA VAL A 51 -4.33 13.87 2.11
C VAL A 51 -3.04 14.46 2.67
N ALA A 52 -2.96 15.78 2.74
CA ALA A 52 -1.84 16.47 3.41
C ALA A 52 -2.27 17.26 4.67
N SER A 53 -3.58 17.34 4.95
CA SER A 53 -4.13 18.03 6.12
C SER A 53 -5.49 17.48 6.52
N VAL A 54 -5.93 17.79 7.75
CA VAL A 54 -7.29 17.48 8.23
C VAL A 54 -8.39 18.13 7.36
N ALA A 55 -8.14 19.33 6.83
CA ALA A 55 -9.08 20.03 5.96
C ALA A 55 -9.26 19.28 4.63
N GLU A 56 -8.16 18.83 4.01
CA GLU A 56 -8.22 17.99 2.82
C GLU A 56 -8.91 16.66 3.09
N TYR A 57 -8.63 16.02 4.23
CA TYR A 57 -9.28 14.78 4.63
C TYR A 57 -10.80 14.94 4.67
N ARG A 58 -11.30 15.97 5.36
CA ARG A 58 -12.74 16.23 5.49
C ARG A 58 -13.37 16.54 4.13
N ALA A 59 -12.73 17.37 3.31
CA ALA A 59 -13.26 17.73 1.99
C ALA A 59 -13.32 16.52 1.04
N LYS A 60 -12.22 15.77 0.90
CA LYS A 60 -12.14 14.60 0.01
C LYS A 60 -13.04 13.47 0.46
N SER A 61 -13.09 13.16 1.76
CA SER A 61 -13.96 12.10 2.28
C SER A 61 -15.45 12.41 2.09
N ALA A 62 -15.88 13.64 2.37
CA ALA A 62 -17.27 14.05 2.16
C ALA A 62 -17.69 13.92 0.68
N ARG A 63 -16.81 14.33 -0.24
CA ARG A 63 -17.03 14.16 -1.68
C ARG A 63 -17.10 12.69 -2.09
N LEU A 64 -16.14 11.86 -1.69
CA LEU A 64 -16.14 10.43 -2.02
C LEU A 64 -17.36 9.68 -1.46
N ILE A 65 -17.91 10.13 -0.32
CA ILE A 65 -19.18 9.63 0.21
C ILE A 65 -20.35 10.05 -0.68
N ALA A 66 -20.42 11.34 -1.05
CA ALA A 66 -21.48 11.88 -1.92
C ALA A 66 -21.48 11.20 -3.30
N ASP A 67 -20.30 10.91 -3.85
CA ASP A 67 -20.11 10.23 -5.12
C ASP A 67 -20.34 8.70 -5.03
N GLY A 68 -20.62 8.17 -3.83
CA GLY A 68 -20.87 6.74 -3.62
C GLY A 68 -19.64 5.84 -3.79
N VAL A 69 -18.43 6.41 -3.77
CA VAL A 69 -17.15 5.69 -3.92
C VAL A 69 -16.78 4.97 -2.62
N ILE A 70 -17.04 5.60 -1.47
CA ILE A 70 -16.77 5.04 -0.13
C ILE A 70 -18.02 5.11 0.76
N ARG A 71 -18.07 4.27 1.80
CA ARG A 71 -19.15 4.28 2.79
C ARG A 71 -18.71 4.99 4.06
N PRO A 72 -19.59 5.76 4.73
CA PRO A 72 -19.27 6.40 6.02
C PRO A 72 -18.74 5.41 7.08
N ASP A 73 -19.37 4.24 7.17
CA ASP A 73 -18.95 3.18 8.11
C ASP A 73 -17.54 2.65 7.81
N ASP A 74 -17.18 2.56 6.53
CA ASP A 74 -15.87 2.11 6.09
C ASP A 74 -14.80 3.20 6.32
N LEU A 75 -15.18 4.47 6.20
CA LEU A 75 -14.32 5.61 6.53
C LEU A 75 -14.01 5.67 8.03
N ALA A 76 -15.00 5.41 8.89
CA ALA A 76 -14.80 5.38 10.35
C ALA A 76 -13.82 4.27 10.80
N ARG A 77 -13.62 3.24 9.98
CA ARG A 77 -12.66 2.15 10.18
C ARG A 77 -11.43 2.26 9.27
N ALA A 78 -11.31 3.36 8.53
CA ALA A 78 -10.22 3.57 7.60
C ALA A 78 -8.90 3.65 8.36
N ARG A 79 -7.85 3.14 7.73
CA ARG A 79 -6.49 3.26 8.26
C ARG A 79 -5.78 4.41 7.56
N ILE A 80 -5.14 5.28 8.34
CA ILE A 80 -4.35 6.40 7.83
C ILE A 80 -2.87 6.09 8.09
N GLU A 81 -2.04 6.28 7.07
CA GLU A 81 -0.60 6.03 7.14
C GLU A 81 0.16 7.15 6.46
N ARG A 82 1.37 7.44 6.94
CA ARG A 82 2.31 8.32 6.24
C ARG A 82 2.59 7.75 4.85
N TYR A 83 2.52 8.61 3.85
CA TYR A 83 2.82 8.21 2.48
C TYR A 83 4.33 8.05 2.34
N VAL A 84 4.77 6.88 1.87
CA VAL A 84 6.18 6.64 1.58
C VAL A 84 6.43 7.03 0.13
N LEU A 85 7.17 8.12 -0.09
CA LEU A 85 7.64 8.49 -1.42
C LEU A 85 8.83 7.62 -1.81
N GLY A 86 8.65 6.78 -2.82
CA GLY A 86 9.72 5.96 -3.37
C GLY A 86 9.24 5.04 -4.49
N PRO A 87 10.18 4.38 -5.20
CA PRO A 87 9.84 3.32 -6.13
C PRO A 87 9.18 2.14 -5.40
N VAL A 88 8.29 1.43 -6.09
CA VAL A 88 7.59 0.27 -5.54
C VAL A 88 8.24 -1.00 -6.07
N PHE A 89 8.59 -1.91 -5.17
CA PHE A 89 9.11 -3.23 -5.50
C PHE A 89 8.34 -4.30 -4.74
N ASN A 90 7.88 -5.32 -5.47
CA ASN A 90 7.33 -6.54 -4.90
C ASN A 90 8.41 -7.63 -4.99
N PHE A 91 8.95 -8.01 -3.84
CA PHE A 91 9.92 -9.10 -3.75
C PHE A 91 9.19 -10.43 -3.58
N ASN A 92 9.40 -11.36 -4.50
CA ASN A 92 8.76 -12.68 -4.49
C ASN A 92 9.73 -13.70 -3.93
N TYR A 93 9.44 -14.18 -2.73
CA TYR A 93 10.28 -15.16 -2.05
C TYR A 93 9.67 -16.56 -2.12
N PHE A 94 10.53 -17.56 -2.02
CA PHE A 94 10.16 -18.93 -1.69
C PHE A 94 10.97 -19.40 -0.49
N PHE A 95 10.33 -20.10 0.44
CA PHE A 95 11.02 -20.74 1.54
C PHE A 95 10.84 -22.25 1.48
N SER A 96 11.93 -22.99 1.25
CA SER A 96 11.97 -24.44 1.22
C SER A 96 12.23 -25.02 2.62
N PRO A 97 11.28 -25.78 3.19
CA PRO A 97 11.50 -26.46 4.47
C PRO A 97 12.30 -27.77 4.35
N LEU A 98 12.68 -28.16 3.12
CA LEU A 98 13.34 -29.44 2.83
C LEU A 98 14.88 -29.37 2.90
N VAL A 99 15.44 -28.17 2.99
CA VAL A 99 16.89 -27.90 3.06
C VAL A 99 17.24 -27.23 4.39
N PRO A 100 18.53 -27.15 4.77
CA PRO A 100 18.94 -26.38 5.93
C PRO A 100 18.38 -24.94 5.87
N ARG A 101 17.98 -24.39 7.02
CA ARG A 101 17.36 -23.05 7.12
C ARG A 101 18.23 -21.95 6.50
N SER A 102 19.55 -22.07 6.56
CA SER A 102 20.50 -21.13 5.95
C SER A 102 20.34 -21.03 4.44
N ASP A 103 19.86 -22.10 3.80
CA ASP A 103 19.80 -22.22 2.34
C ASP A 103 18.34 -22.26 1.85
N GLY A 104 17.38 -22.18 2.77
CA GLY A 104 15.97 -22.40 2.47
C GLY A 104 15.26 -21.19 1.85
N LEU A 105 15.80 -19.98 1.96
CA LEU A 105 15.15 -18.78 1.41
C LEU A 105 15.71 -18.44 0.03
N GLU A 106 14.82 -18.31 -0.95
CA GLU A 106 15.13 -17.95 -2.33
C GLU A 106 14.36 -16.69 -2.73
N LEU A 107 15.03 -15.77 -3.43
CA LEU A 107 14.38 -14.65 -4.13
C LEU A 107 14.09 -15.07 -5.57
N LEU A 108 12.82 -15.35 -5.88
CA LEU A 108 12.39 -15.84 -7.20
C LEU A 108 12.35 -14.73 -8.26
N GLY A 109 12.12 -13.49 -7.84
CA GLY A 109 12.04 -12.36 -8.76
C GLY A 109 11.48 -11.11 -8.10
N VAL A 110 11.55 -10.01 -8.85
CA VAL A 110 11.01 -8.71 -8.44
C VAL A 110 10.05 -8.21 -9.50
N ASP A 111 8.89 -7.72 -9.08
CA ASP A 111 7.91 -7.10 -9.96
C ASP A 111 7.39 -5.77 -9.40
N GLU A 112 6.72 -5.01 -10.26
CA GLU A 112 5.81 -3.94 -9.87
C GLU A 112 4.40 -4.23 -10.40
N ARG A 113 3.40 -3.63 -9.75
CA ARG A 113 2.02 -3.66 -10.24
C ARG A 113 1.83 -2.59 -11.30
N ARG A 114 1.04 -2.93 -12.32
CA ARG A 114 0.45 -1.97 -13.25
C ARG A 114 -0.98 -1.69 -12.79
N GLU A 115 -1.29 -0.43 -12.51
CA GLU A 115 -2.49 -0.01 -11.78
C GLU A 115 -3.29 1.02 -12.58
N SER A 116 -4.57 0.75 -12.80
CA SER A 116 -5.52 1.65 -13.45
C SER A 116 -6.42 2.29 -12.39
N SER A 117 -6.64 3.61 -12.40
CA SER A 117 -6.20 4.64 -13.37
C SER A 117 -4.85 5.30 -13.05
N LEU A 118 -4.23 4.96 -11.91
CA LEU A 118 -3.00 5.60 -11.42
C LEU A 118 -1.90 5.74 -12.48
N ASP A 119 -1.53 4.65 -13.13
CA ASP A 119 -0.44 4.63 -14.12
C ASP A 119 -0.70 5.52 -15.34
N GLY A 120 -1.97 5.72 -15.70
CA GLY A 120 -2.35 6.64 -16.76
C GLY A 120 -2.25 8.09 -16.30
N LEU A 121 -2.77 8.37 -15.09
CA LEU A 121 -2.78 9.72 -14.51
C LEU A 121 -1.36 10.29 -14.36
N VAL A 122 -0.43 9.49 -13.81
CA VAL A 122 0.95 9.95 -13.54
C VAL A 122 1.79 10.17 -14.81
N ARG A 123 1.32 9.73 -15.99
CA ARG A 123 1.97 9.99 -17.28
C ARG A 123 1.58 11.32 -17.90
N LEU A 124 0.54 11.98 -17.39
CA LEU A 124 0.12 13.30 -17.86
C LEU A 124 0.97 14.40 -17.19
N PRO A 125 1.39 15.45 -17.92
CA PRO A 125 1.91 16.67 -17.31
C PRO A 125 0.95 17.27 -16.28
N ALA A 126 1.50 17.91 -15.24
CA ALA A 126 0.72 18.46 -14.13
C ALA A 126 -0.41 19.41 -14.59
N ALA A 127 -0.15 20.27 -15.60
CA ALA A 127 -1.17 21.18 -16.14
C ALA A 127 -2.41 20.43 -16.65
N GLN A 128 -2.20 19.31 -17.36
CA GLN A 128 -3.30 18.49 -17.87
C GLN A 128 -4.05 17.78 -16.75
N GLN A 129 -3.34 17.28 -15.72
CA GLN A 129 -3.98 16.68 -14.55
C GLN A 129 -4.92 17.68 -13.83
N LEU A 130 -4.54 18.97 -13.79
CA LEU A 130 -5.35 20.04 -13.20
C LEU A 130 -6.56 20.44 -14.06
N GLU A 131 -6.59 20.09 -15.34
CA GLU A 131 -7.72 20.33 -16.25
C GLU A 131 -8.75 19.18 -16.24
N MET A 132 -8.36 17.99 -15.79
CA MET A 132 -9.24 16.82 -15.74
C MET A 132 -10.45 17.06 -14.82
N ALA A 133 -11.56 16.34 -15.06
CA ALA A 133 -12.67 16.32 -14.12
C ALA A 133 -12.20 15.88 -12.72
N GLU A 134 -12.72 16.50 -11.67
CA GLU A 134 -12.24 16.30 -10.29
C GLU A 134 -12.34 14.82 -9.84
N ALA A 135 -13.31 14.08 -10.34
CA ALA A 135 -13.46 12.64 -10.11
C ALA A 135 -12.31 11.82 -10.70
N ALA A 136 -11.75 12.24 -11.84
CA ALA A 136 -10.65 11.56 -12.52
C ALA A 136 -9.26 11.96 -11.99
N ARG A 137 -9.18 12.97 -11.11
CA ARG A 137 -7.94 13.38 -10.44
C ARG A 137 -7.58 12.51 -9.23
N ILE A 138 -8.55 11.76 -8.71
CA ILE A 138 -8.30 10.75 -7.67
C ILE A 138 -8.10 9.42 -8.39
N PRO A 139 -6.86 8.89 -8.46
CA PRO A 139 -6.61 7.67 -9.19
C PRO A 139 -7.16 6.45 -8.43
N GLU A 140 -7.59 5.45 -9.21
CA GLU A 140 -7.82 4.10 -8.71
C GLU A 140 -6.52 3.29 -8.74
N TYR A 141 -6.44 2.28 -7.89
CA TYR A 141 -5.28 1.38 -7.75
C TYR A 141 -5.65 -0.04 -8.15
N THR A 142 -6.59 -0.18 -9.10
CA THR A 142 -7.02 -1.48 -9.60
C THR A 142 -5.86 -2.11 -10.36
N VAL A 143 -5.38 -3.26 -9.88
CA VAL A 143 -4.27 -3.98 -10.52
C VAL A 143 -4.77 -4.59 -11.83
N VAL A 144 -4.13 -4.21 -12.94
CA VAL A 144 -4.44 -4.69 -14.29
C VAL A 144 -3.32 -5.50 -14.93
N GLY A 145 -2.14 -5.54 -14.30
CA GLY A 145 -0.99 -6.31 -14.76
C GLY A 145 0.21 -6.19 -13.85
N HIS A 146 1.34 -6.75 -14.28
CA HIS A 146 2.63 -6.69 -13.58
C HIS A 146 3.76 -6.41 -14.58
N GLY A 147 4.80 -5.71 -14.13
CA GLY A 147 6.04 -5.50 -14.85
C GLY A 147 7.20 -6.16 -14.11
N THR A 148 8.07 -6.89 -14.80
CA THR A 148 9.27 -7.46 -14.18
C THR A 148 10.31 -6.38 -13.96
N LEU A 149 10.92 -6.37 -12.78
CA LEU A 149 11.98 -5.44 -12.40
C LEU A 149 13.24 -6.19 -12.01
N THR A 150 14.36 -5.49 -12.12
CA THR A 150 15.59 -5.83 -11.39
C THR A 150 15.85 -4.74 -10.36
N VAL A 151 16.56 -5.10 -9.30
CA VAL A 151 16.97 -4.15 -8.26
C VAL A 151 18.48 -3.98 -8.28
N ARG A 152 18.95 -2.86 -7.73
CA ARG A 152 20.38 -2.63 -7.55
C ARG A 152 20.96 -3.76 -6.68
N GLU A 153 22.02 -4.41 -7.14
CA GLU A 153 22.60 -5.56 -6.43
C GLU A 153 22.96 -5.25 -4.96
N SER A 154 23.44 -4.04 -4.69
CA SER A 154 23.79 -3.60 -3.33
C SER A 154 22.63 -3.58 -2.33
N ILE A 155 21.38 -3.68 -2.78
CA ILE A 155 20.22 -3.77 -1.88
C ILE A 155 19.77 -5.21 -1.61
N LEU A 156 20.28 -6.19 -2.36
CA LEU A 156 19.86 -7.59 -2.24
C LEU A 156 20.14 -8.14 -0.84
N GLU A 157 21.24 -7.74 -0.21
CA GLU A 157 21.54 -8.17 1.16
C GLU A 157 20.40 -7.79 2.13
N GLU A 158 19.90 -6.55 2.06
CA GLU A 158 18.78 -6.12 2.90
C GLU A 158 17.47 -6.82 2.52
N VAL A 159 17.24 -7.05 1.23
CA VAL A 159 16.08 -7.81 0.73
C VAL A 159 16.05 -9.22 1.33
N PHE A 160 17.18 -9.94 1.32
CA PHE A 160 17.28 -11.25 1.95
C PHE A 160 17.08 -11.17 3.47
N ARG A 161 17.70 -10.21 4.17
CA ARG A 161 17.48 -10.03 5.61
C ARG A 161 16.00 -9.81 5.95
N LEU A 162 15.26 -9.04 5.15
CA LEU A 162 13.82 -8.83 5.33
C LEU A 162 13.05 -10.15 5.16
N GLY A 163 13.36 -10.94 4.14
CA GLY A 163 12.75 -12.25 3.92
C GLY A 163 13.03 -13.24 5.05
N GLU A 164 14.27 -13.29 5.55
CA GLU A 164 14.65 -14.16 6.66
C GLU A 164 13.90 -13.82 7.95
N ARG A 165 13.85 -12.53 8.30
CA ARG A 165 13.12 -12.04 9.47
C ARG A 165 11.63 -12.32 9.37
N PHE A 166 11.07 -12.22 8.16
CA PHE A 166 9.67 -12.58 7.91
C PHE A 166 9.43 -14.07 8.17
N VAL A 167 10.26 -14.95 7.61
CA VAL A 167 10.16 -16.41 7.81
C VAL A 167 10.27 -16.77 9.28
N ASP A 168 11.22 -16.18 9.99
CA ASP A 168 11.43 -16.48 11.41
C ASP A 168 10.23 -16.06 12.27
N ALA A 169 9.68 -14.86 12.01
CA ALA A 169 8.48 -14.38 12.70
C ALA A 169 7.20 -15.14 12.34
N ALA A 170 7.13 -15.74 11.14
CA ALA A 170 5.97 -16.53 10.71
C ALA A 170 5.98 -17.95 11.32
N ARG A 171 7.11 -18.40 11.88
CA ARG A 171 7.26 -19.72 12.52
C ARG A 171 7.18 -19.68 14.05
N SER A 172 7.20 -18.49 14.65
CA SER A 172 7.09 -18.25 16.10
C SER A 172 5.64 -18.18 16.56
#